data_AF-A0A7V4A0R1-F1
#
_entry.id   AF-A0A7V4A0R1-F1
#
_cell.length_a   1.000
_cell.length_b   1.000
_cell.length_c   1.000
_cell.angle_alpha   90.00
_cell.angle_beta   90.00
_cell.angle_gamma   90.00
#
_symmetry.space_group_name_H-M   'P 1'
#
loop_
_entity.id
_entity.type
_entity.pdbx_description
1 polymer ?
#
loop_
_entity_poly.entity_id
_entity_poly.type
_entity_poly.pdbx_seq_one_letter_code
_entity_poly.pdbx_strand_id
1 'polypeptide(L)' 'VAPGLFDTPLLQGLPEKAKASLAEQVPFPKRLGRPKEYALLVLHILENPMLNGEVIRLDGALRMAPR' A
#
# COMPACT_ATOMS: atom_id res chain seq x y z
N VAL A 1 1.73 3.55 -10.15
CA VAL A 1 1.78 2.80 -8.88
C VAL A 1 0.37 2.60 -8.35
N ALA A 2 -0.03 1.37 -8.07
CA ALA A 2 -1.31 1.03 -7.47
C ALA A 2 -1.10 0.56 -6.01
N PRO A 3 -1.29 1.43 -5.01
CA PRO A 3 -1.09 1.06 -3.61
C PRO A 3 -2.23 0.19 -3.08
N GLY A 4 -1.89 -0.69 -2.14
CA GLY A 4 -2.86 -1.33 -1.24
C GLY A 4 -3.26 -0.41 -0.10
N LEU A 5 -3.33 -0.96 1.11
CA LEU A 5 -3.71 -0.22 2.32
C LEU A 5 -2.51 0.51 2.91
N PHE A 6 -2.58 1.85 3.00
CA PHE A 6 -1.53 2.70 3.53
C PHE A 6 -2.04 3.63 4.64
N ASP A 7 -1.24 3.81 5.67
CA ASP A 7 -1.51 4.68 6.80
C ASP A 7 -1.37 6.15 6.39
N THR A 8 -2.49 6.75 6.04
CA THR A 8 -2.61 8.14 5.57
C THR A 8 -3.84 8.79 6.21
N PRO A 9 -3.96 10.13 6.17
CA PRO A 9 -5.16 10.82 6.65
C PRO A 9 -6.48 10.30 6.07
N LEU A 10 -6.46 9.70 4.87
CA LEU A 10 -7.63 9.05 4.28
C LEU A 10 -8.24 7.96 5.17
N LEU A 11 -7.40 7.23 5.93
CA LEU A 11 -7.85 6.18 6.85
C LEU A 11 -8.04 6.69 8.29
N GLN A 12 -7.70 7.94 8.61
CA GLN A 12 -7.77 8.45 9.98
C GLN A 12 -9.20 8.50 10.54
N GLY A 13 -10.21 8.65 9.69
CA GLY A 13 -11.62 8.62 10.10
C GLY A 13 -12.16 7.23 10.45
N LEU A 14 -11.40 6.16 10.23
CA LEU A 14 -11.81 4.81 10.59
C LEU A 14 -11.54 4.54 12.08
N PRO A 15 -12.45 3.84 12.79
CA PRO A 15 -12.19 3.36 14.14
C PRO A 15 -10.92 2.50 14.19
N GLU A 16 -10.17 2.54 15.29
CA GLU A 16 -8.92 1.79 15.45
C GLU A 16 -9.09 0.28 15.22
N LYS A 17 -10.22 -0.30 15.66
CA LYS A 17 -10.55 -1.71 15.38
C LYS A 17 -10.66 -2.01 13.89
N ALA A 18 -11.21 -1.09 13.10
CA ALA A 18 -11.31 -1.24 11.65
C ALA A 18 -9.94 -1.14 10.97
N LYS A 19 -9.07 -0.23 11.42
CA LYS A 19 -7.68 -0.14 10.94
C LYS A 19 -6.90 -1.43 11.23
N ALA A 20 -7.03 -1.96 12.45
CA ALA A 20 -6.39 -3.22 12.84
C ALA A 20 -6.87 -4.40 11.99
N SER A 21 -8.19 -4.54 11.80
CA SER A 21 -8.77 -5.59 10.95
C SER A 21 -8.32 -5.48 9.49
N LEU A 22 -8.19 -4.26 8.96
CA LEU A 22 -7.65 -4.02 7.63
C LEU A 22 -6.17 -4.39 7.53
N ALA A 23 -5.38 -4.11 8.55
CA ALA A 23 -3.96 -4.49 8.61
C ALA A 23 -3.76 -6.01 8.62
N GLU A 24 -4.64 -6.77 9.27
CA GLU A 24 -4.59 -8.24 9.32
C GLU A 24 -4.85 -8.91 7.96
N GLN A 25 -5.58 -8.24 7.06
CA GLN A 25 -5.85 -8.76 5.72
C GLN A 25 -4.62 -8.75 4.82
N VAL A 26 -3.60 -7.93 5.14
CA VAL A 26 -2.36 -7.86 4.36
C VAL A 26 -1.51 -9.11 4.65
N PRO A 27 -1.21 -9.96 3.64
CA PRO A 27 -0.44 -11.18 3.86
C PRO A 27 0.93 -10.96 4.52
N PHE A 28 1.78 -10.11 3.91
CA PHE A 28 3.06 -9.71 4.50
C PHE A 28 3.60 -8.43 3.83
N PRO A 29 4.12 -7.47 4.61
CA PRO A 29 4.12 -7.41 6.07
C PRO A 29 2.70 -7.16 6.63
N LYS A 30 2.34 -7.81 7.75
CA LYS A 30 1.00 -7.73 8.38
C LYS A 30 0.73 -6.38 9.06
N ARG A 31 0.66 -5.32 8.26
CA ARG A 31 0.39 -3.94 8.69
C ARG A 31 -0.02 -3.09 7.49
N LEU A 32 -0.51 -1.87 7.78
CA LEU A 32 -0.63 -0.84 6.76
C LEU A 32 0.75 -0.42 6.24
N GLY A 33 0.81 -0.10 4.95
CA GLY A 33 1.97 0.53 4.34
C GLY A 33 2.23 1.91 4.93
N ARG A 34 3.49 2.30 5.05
CA ARG A 34 3.89 3.64 5.50
C ARG A 34 4.07 4.55 4.27
N PRO A 35 3.71 5.84 4.33
CA PRO A 35 3.90 6.76 3.19
C PRO A 35 5.33 6.78 2.63
N LYS A 36 6.35 6.58 3.47
CA LYS A 36 7.75 6.49 3.06
C LYS A 36 8.05 5.28 2.14
N GLU A 37 7.33 4.18 2.28
CA GLU A 37 7.50 2.98 1.43
C GLU A 37 6.95 3.22 0.02
N TYR A 38 5.87 3.99 -0.09
CA TYR A 38 5.37 4.47 -1.38
C TYR A 38 6.39 5.40 -2.04
N ALA A 39 6.91 6.38 -1.28
CA ALA A 39 7.92 7.31 -1.77
C ALA A 39 9.20 6.59 -2.26
N LEU A 40 9.62 5.53 -1.58
CA LEU A 40 10.75 4.70 -2.00
C LEU A 40 10.53 4.09 -3.39
N LEU A 41 9.33 3.56 -3.67
CA LEU A 41 9.02 3.02 -5.01
C LEU A 41 9.00 4.13 -6.06
N VAL A 42 8.50 5.32 -5.73
CA VAL A 42 8.55 6.47 -6.65
C VAL A 42 10.00 6.82 -7.01
N LEU A 43 10.91 6.85 -6.04
CA LEU A 43 12.33 7.10 -6.31
C LEU A 43 12.93 6.02 -7.21
N HIS A 44 12.66 4.74 -6.96
CA HIS A 44 13.14 3.65 -7.84
C HIS A 44 12.61 3.77 -9.27
N ILE A 45 11.38 4.26 -9.47
CA ILE A 45 10.83 4.50 -10.81
C ILE A 45 11.59 5.63 -11.51
N LEU A 46 11.89 6.72 -10.80
CA LEU A 46 12.64 7.86 -11.36
C LEU A 46 14.09 7.49 -11.70
N GLU A 47 14.70 6.58 -10.95
CA GLU A 47 16.10 6.18 -11.12
C GLU A 47 16.33 5.15 -12.22
N ASN A 48 15.28 4.47 -12.71
CA ASN A 48 15.41 3.38 -13.68
C ASN A 48 14.71 3.71 -15.01
N PRO A 49 15.47 4.12 -16.06
CA PRO A 49 14.91 4.49 -17.36
C PRO A 49 14.13 3.39 -18.09
N MET A 50 14.31 2.12 -17.70
CA MET A 50 13.61 0.98 -18.30
C MET A 50 12.23 0.72 -17.69
N LEU A 51 11.89 1.34 -16.55
CA LEU A 51 10.53 1.27 -16.00
C LEU A 51 9.62 2.21 -16.78
N ASN A 52 8.86 1.66 -17.72
CA ASN A 52 8.00 2.42 -18.62
C ASN A 52 6.69 1.69 -18.92
N GLY A 53 5.58 2.43 -19.00
CA GLY A 53 4.28 1.89 -19.41
C GLY A 53 3.66 0.84 -18.49
N GLU A 54 4.05 0.79 -17.21
CA GLU A 54 3.67 -0.29 -16.28
C GLU A 54 2.96 0.22 -15.02
N VAL A 55 2.12 -0.64 -14.42
CA VAL A 55 1.44 -0.46 -13.16
C VAL A 55 2.02 -1.42 -12.10
N ILE A 56 2.88 -0.89 -11.24
CA ILE A 56 3.40 -1.66 -10.11
C ILE A 56 2.39 -1.63 -8.95
N ARG A 57 1.94 -2.81 -8.52
CA ARG A 57 1.19 -2.97 -7.27
C ARG A 57 2.14 -2.91 -6.08
N LEU A 58 1.78 -2.11 -5.08
CA LEU A 58 2.50 -2.00 -3.82
C LEU A 58 1.52 -2.22 -2.68
N ASP A 59 1.27 -3.47 -2.29
CA ASP A 59 0.11 -3.83 -1.48
C ASP A 59 0.32 -4.99 -0.49
N GLY A 60 1.55 -5.46 -0.31
CA GLY A 60 1.85 -6.60 0.57
C GLY A 60 1.18 -7.91 0.13
N ALA A 61 0.93 -8.08 -1.18
CA ALA A 61 0.22 -9.19 -1.81
C ALA A 61 -1.28 -9.26 -1.51
N LEU A 62 -1.87 -8.19 -0.96
CA LEU A 62 -3.31 -8.11 -0.69
C LEU A 62 -4.15 -8.29 -1.97
N ARG A 63 -5.25 -9.03 -1.85
CA ARG A 63 -6.37 -9.01 -2.80
C ARG A 63 -7.63 -8.67 -2.00
N MET A 64 -8.27 -7.56 -2.35
CA MET A 64 -9.47 -7.12 -1.64
C MET A 64 -10.61 -8.08 -1.95
N ALA A 65 -11.16 -8.71 -0.92
CA ALA A 65 -12.36 -9.51 -1.04
C ALA A 65 -13.59 -8.61 -1.27
N PRO A 66 -14.65 -9.13 -1.92
CA PRO A 66 -15.95 -8.46 -1.95
C PRO A 66 -16.43 -8.16 -0.53
N ARG A 67 -17.16 -7.04 -0.37
CA ARG A 67 -17.91 -6.74 0.85
C ARG A 67 -19.36 -7.13 0.67
#